data_AF-A0A6I2UXD2-F1
#
_entry.id   AF-A0A6I2UXD2-F1
#
_cell.length_a   1.000
_cell.length_b   1.000
_cell.length_c   1.000
_cell.angle_alpha   90.00
_cell.angle_beta   90.00
_cell.angle_gamma   90.00
#
_symmetry.space_group_name_H-M   'P 1'
#
loop_
_entity.id
_entity.type
_entity.pdbx_description
1 polymer ?
#
loop_
_entity_poly.entity_id
_entity_poly.type
_entity_poly.pdbx_seq_one_letter_code
_entity_poly.pdbx_strand_id
1 'polypeptide(L)'
;MALFSPLASGVLLVLAVVLGVLSLVAASYSWSALLSSRSRLDKIDTLEQELRRLRQDVKVLQSNLAGLQLQAAPAAGESEKERPVWQDFIDDYNSLAISMNVPKAEEACEAFLRAYGLSLLVCVNPAAQEDAGGRNGPKFSEVDQLPTSTLWAWPIPEQAGAYAIVPNPLIPYGANLHNKGGMKETFASNYEQGEYRSIQVRLPALFHQQDHHWKIEQPGVIRLK
;
A
#
# COMPACT_ATOMS: atom_id res chain seq x y z
N MET A 1 11.72 -41.09 68.82
CA MET A 1 12.50 -41.62 67.66
C MET A 1 12.75 -40.46 66.72
N ALA A 2 14.02 -40.09 66.49
CA ALA A 2 14.35 -39.03 65.52
C ALA A 2 14.16 -39.60 64.12
N LEU A 3 13.20 -39.07 63.36
CA LEU A 3 12.80 -39.58 62.05
C LEU A 3 13.85 -39.34 60.94
N PHE A 4 14.93 -38.58 61.21
CA PHE A 4 15.97 -38.24 60.22
C PHE A 4 17.36 -38.14 60.87
N SER A 5 18.41 -38.50 60.11
CA SER A 5 19.80 -38.29 60.51
C SER A 5 20.12 -36.79 60.60
N PRO A 6 21.07 -36.35 61.46
CA PRO A 6 21.36 -34.93 61.67
C PRO A 6 21.76 -34.19 60.37
N LEU A 7 22.37 -34.89 59.41
CA LEU A 7 22.71 -34.36 58.10
C LEU A 7 21.47 -34.16 57.20
N ALA A 8 20.53 -35.11 57.23
CA ALA A 8 19.29 -35.02 56.43
C ALA A 8 18.40 -33.85 56.89
N SER A 9 18.35 -33.60 58.20
CA SER A 9 17.63 -32.44 58.76
C SER A 9 18.20 -31.10 58.26
N GLY A 10 19.53 -30.98 58.20
CA GLY A 10 20.19 -29.79 57.66
C GLY A 10 19.88 -29.53 56.19
N VAL A 11 19.88 -30.58 55.36
CA VAL A 11 19.55 -30.48 53.92
C VAL A 11 18.09 -30.05 53.71
N LEU A 12 17.15 -30.59 54.50
CA LEU A 12 15.74 -30.22 54.41
C LEU A 12 15.49 -28.76 54.78
N LEU A 13 16.19 -28.23 55.79
CA LEU A 13 16.08 -26.82 56.17
C LEU A 13 16.60 -25.89 55.06
N VAL A 14 17.73 -26.23 54.44
CA VAL A 14 18.28 -25.44 53.32
C VAL A 14 17.32 -25.44 52.13
N LEU A 15 16.74 -26.61 51.79
CA LEU A 15 15.75 -26.70 50.70
C LEU A 15 14.48 -25.88 50.98
N ALA A 16 13.98 -25.90 52.22
CA ALA A 16 12.82 -25.09 52.61
C ALA A 16 13.09 -23.58 52.45
N VAL A 17 14.29 -23.12 52.83
CA VAL A 17 14.70 -21.72 52.65
C VAL A 17 14.81 -21.36 51.17
N VAL A 18 15.45 -22.21 50.35
CA VAL A 18 15.59 -21.96 48.90
C VAL A 18 14.22 -21.89 48.21
N LEU A 19 13.31 -22.81 48.54
CA LEU A 19 11.94 -22.79 48.01
C LEU A 19 11.17 -21.54 48.44
N GLY A 20 11.35 -21.09 49.69
CA GLY A 20 10.76 -19.85 50.17
C GLY A 20 11.24 -18.62 49.37
N VAL A 21 12.54 -18.53 49.11
CA VAL A 21 13.12 -17.44 48.31
C VAL A 21 12.62 -17.48 46.88
N LEU A 22 12.57 -18.66 46.25
CA LEU A 22 12.05 -18.82 44.89
C LEU A 22 10.57 -18.41 44.77
N SER A 23 9.75 -18.78 45.75
CA SER A 23 8.34 -18.38 45.80
C SER A 23 8.19 -16.86 45.92
N LEU A 24 9.01 -16.21 46.76
CA LEU A 24 8.98 -14.76 46.95
C LEU A 24 9.35 -14.00 45.66
N VAL A 25 10.35 -14.50 44.92
CA VAL A 25 10.76 -13.93 43.63
C VAL A 25 9.68 -14.12 42.56
N ALA A 26 9.01 -15.27 42.53
CA ALA A 26 7.90 -15.49 41.61
C ALA A 26 6.69 -14.60 41.94
N ALA A 27 6.40 -14.39 43.23
CA ALA A 27 5.34 -13.48 43.67
C ALA A 27 5.65 -12.02 43.31
N SER A 28 6.90 -11.58 43.48
CA SER A 28 7.30 -10.21 43.12
C SER A 28 7.26 -9.98 41.61
N TYR A 29 7.67 -10.97 40.81
CA TYR A 29 7.61 -10.88 39.36
C TYR A 29 6.16 -10.87 38.83
N SER A 30 5.29 -11.73 39.36
CA SER A 30 3.87 -11.75 38.97
C SER A 30 3.15 -10.46 39.36
N TRP A 31 3.45 -9.88 40.52
CA TRP A 31 2.94 -8.58 40.93
C TRP A 31 3.41 -7.45 40.00
N SER A 32 4.70 -7.45 39.63
CA SER A 32 5.27 -6.49 38.67
C SER A 32 4.63 -6.59 37.28
N ALA A 33 4.42 -7.81 36.78
CA ALA A 33 3.75 -8.05 35.51
C ALA A 33 2.31 -7.52 35.50
N LEU A 34 1.58 -7.69 36.61
CA LEU A 34 0.22 -7.17 36.78
C LEU A 34 0.20 -5.62 36.75
N LEU A 35 1.15 -4.97 37.42
CA LEU A 35 1.30 -3.51 37.38
C LEU A 35 1.64 -2.99 35.97
N SER A 36 2.52 -3.67 35.24
CA SER A 36 2.87 -3.33 33.86
C SER A 36 1.72 -3.48 32.86
N SER A 37 0.70 -4.26 33.23
CA SER A 37 -0.48 -4.47 32.40
C SER A 37 -1.44 -3.28 32.49
N ARG A 38 -1.45 -2.54 33.62
CA ARG A 38 -2.29 -1.35 33.79
C ARG A 38 -1.93 -0.22 32.84
N SER A 39 -0.64 0.06 32.65
CA SER A 39 -0.19 1.09 31.69
C SER A 39 -0.49 0.75 30.23
N ARG A 40 -0.67 -0.54 29.90
CA ARG A 40 -1.14 -0.97 28.58
C ARG A 40 -2.63 -0.72 28.39
N LEU A 41 -3.43 -0.79 29.47
CA LEU A 41 -4.85 -0.44 29.43
C LEU A 41 -5.04 1.07 29.26
N ASP A 42 -4.27 1.89 29.97
CA ASP A 42 -4.34 3.36 29.81
C ASP A 42 -4.07 3.79 28.36
N LYS A 43 -3.18 3.09 27.65
CA LYS A 43 -2.90 3.33 26.23
C LYS A 43 -4.11 3.04 25.33
N ILE A 44 -4.91 2.03 25.66
CA ILE A 44 -6.12 1.68 24.90
C ILE A 44 -7.16 2.79 25.05
N ASP A 45 -7.35 3.29 26.27
CA ASP A 45 -8.27 4.41 26.53
C ASP A 45 -7.83 5.68 25.80
N THR A 46 -6.52 5.98 25.76
CA THR A 46 -6.01 7.12 24.98
C THR A 46 -6.22 6.94 23.47
N LEU A 47 -6.01 5.74 22.93
CA LEU A 47 -6.25 5.47 21.51
C LEU A 47 -7.74 5.62 21.15
N GLU A 48 -8.63 5.19 22.03
CA GLU A 48 -10.07 5.37 21.85
C GLU A 48 -10.45 6.86 21.83
N GLN A 49 -9.84 7.67 22.70
CA GLN A 49 -10.03 9.12 22.69
C GLN A 49 -9.50 9.77 21.40
N GLU A 50 -8.32 9.37 20.93
CA GLU A 50 -7.76 9.86 19.67
C GLU A 50 -8.67 9.54 18.48
N LEU A 51 -9.22 8.32 18.42
CA LEU A 51 -10.18 7.94 17.37
C LEU A 51 -11.46 8.75 17.43
N ARG A 52 -12.00 9.00 18.62
CA ARG A 52 -13.21 9.84 18.79
C ARG A 52 -12.95 11.27 18.31
N ARG A 53 -11.77 11.81 18.63
CA ARG A 53 -11.35 13.14 18.19
C ARG A 53 -11.21 13.22 16.67
N LEU A 54 -10.48 12.29 16.06
CA LEU A 54 -10.34 12.21 14.60
C LEU A 54 -11.70 12.12 13.90
N ARG A 55 -12.63 11.31 14.45
CA ARG A 55 -13.98 11.19 13.90
C ARG A 55 -14.77 12.51 13.99
N GLN A 56 -14.60 13.27 15.07
CA GLN A 56 -15.21 14.59 15.21
C GLN A 56 -14.62 15.58 14.21
N ASP A 57 -13.29 15.62 14.08
CA ASP A 57 -12.61 16.50 13.12
C ASP A 57 -13.06 16.22 11.68
N VAL A 58 -13.17 14.95 11.29
CA VAL A 58 -13.74 14.54 9.99
C VAL A 58 -15.17 15.05 9.82
N LYS A 59 -16.02 14.96 10.85
CA LYS A 59 -17.41 15.43 10.78
C LYS A 59 -17.49 16.95 10.64
N VAL A 60 -16.63 17.68 11.34
CA VAL A 60 -16.54 19.15 11.24
C VAL A 60 -16.08 19.55 9.85
N LEU A 61 -15.03 18.92 9.31
CA LEU A 61 -14.57 19.16 7.95
C LEU A 61 -15.67 18.87 6.93
N GLN A 62 -16.39 17.75 7.07
CA GLN A 62 -17.55 17.44 6.21
C GLN A 62 -18.64 18.53 6.31
N SER A 63 -18.94 19.02 7.51
CA SER A 63 -19.94 20.08 7.67
C SER A 63 -19.48 21.42 7.10
N ASN A 64 -18.19 21.73 7.18
CA ASN A 64 -17.61 22.93 6.58
C ASN A 64 -17.60 22.84 5.05
N LEU A 65 -17.25 21.67 4.50
CA LEU A 65 -17.34 21.39 3.07
C LEU A 65 -18.79 21.49 2.57
N ALA A 66 -19.75 20.93 3.31
CA ALA A 66 -21.17 21.06 3.00
C ALA A 66 -21.67 22.51 3.09
N GLY A 67 -21.18 23.28 4.07
CA GLY A 67 -21.48 24.71 4.22
C GLY A 67 -20.91 25.56 3.08
N LEU A 68 -19.72 25.22 2.59
CA LEU A 68 -19.11 25.85 1.42
C LEU A 68 -19.84 25.46 0.13
N GLN A 69 -20.33 24.23 0.00
CA GLN A 69 -21.21 23.80 -1.10
C GLN A 69 -22.54 24.55 -1.10
N LEU A 70 -23.11 24.87 0.08
CA LEU A 70 -24.39 25.57 0.18
C LEU A 70 -24.32 27.06 -0.21
N GLN A 71 -23.13 27.67 -0.19
CA GLN A 71 -22.94 29.05 -0.66
C GLN A 71 -22.76 29.16 -2.18
N ALA A 72 -22.66 28.03 -2.90
CA ALA A 72 -22.50 27.98 -4.35
C ALA A 72 -23.56 27.07 -5.00
N ALA A 73 -24.83 27.49 -5.00
CA ALA A 73 -25.85 26.87 -5.85
C ALA A 73 -26.95 27.90 -6.20
N PRO A 74 -27.51 27.88 -7.43
CA PRO A 74 -28.45 26.80 -7.74
C PRO A 74 -28.44 26.29 -9.20
N ALA A 75 -28.55 24.98 -9.39
CA ALA A 75 -29.50 24.31 -10.31
C ALA A 75 -29.23 22.79 -10.38
N ALA A 76 -30.26 22.01 -10.02
CA ALA A 76 -30.58 20.63 -10.43
C ALA A 76 -29.43 19.64 -10.76
N GLY A 77 -29.26 18.65 -9.88
CA GLY A 77 -28.58 17.40 -10.18
C GLY A 77 -28.49 16.56 -8.91
N GLU A 78 -29.13 15.41 -8.90
CA GLU A 78 -28.94 14.40 -7.87
C GLU A 78 -27.44 14.09 -7.70
N SER A 79 -27.07 13.70 -6.48
CA SER A 79 -25.73 13.35 -6.05
C SER A 79 -25.03 12.30 -6.95
N GLU A 80 -24.48 12.71 -8.09
CA GLU A 80 -23.36 12.00 -8.71
C GLU A 80 -22.17 12.18 -7.77
N LYS A 81 -21.70 11.09 -7.15
CA LYS A 81 -20.30 11.04 -6.72
C LYS A 81 -19.50 11.44 -7.96
N GLU A 82 -18.83 12.59 -7.93
CA GLU A 82 -17.91 13.02 -8.98
C GLU A 82 -17.00 11.83 -9.30
N ARG A 83 -17.25 11.18 -10.44
CA ARG A 83 -16.42 10.06 -10.89
C ARG A 83 -15.07 10.68 -11.21
N PRO A 84 -13.96 10.10 -10.72
CA PRO A 84 -12.66 10.66 -11.02
C PRO A 84 -12.44 10.68 -12.53
N VAL A 85 -11.77 11.71 -13.04
CA VAL A 85 -11.57 11.96 -14.48
C VAL A 85 -10.95 10.76 -15.22
N TRP A 86 -10.16 9.95 -14.53
CA TRP A 86 -9.54 8.73 -15.07
C TRP A 86 -10.44 7.49 -15.06
N GLN A 87 -11.66 7.55 -14.53
CA GLN A 87 -12.51 6.36 -14.35
C GLN A 87 -12.83 5.68 -15.69
N ASP A 88 -13.28 6.45 -16.68
CA ASP A 88 -13.63 5.93 -18.01
C ASP A 88 -12.39 5.32 -18.70
N PHE A 89 -11.24 5.97 -18.57
CA PHE A 89 -9.95 5.46 -19.06
C PHE A 89 -9.61 4.10 -18.43
N ILE A 90 -9.82 3.92 -17.12
CA ILE A 90 -9.56 2.66 -16.43
C ILE A 90 -10.54 1.56 -16.84
N ASP A 91 -11.80 1.89 -17.05
CA ASP A 91 -12.81 0.93 -17.47
C ASP A 91 -12.54 0.43 -18.90
N ASP A 92 -12.14 1.32 -19.81
CA ASP A 92 -11.70 0.95 -21.16
C ASP A 92 -10.39 0.16 -21.15
N TYR A 93 -9.41 0.58 -20.35
CA TYR A 93 -8.16 -0.16 -20.15
C TYR A 93 -8.42 -1.58 -19.66
N ASN A 94 -9.29 -1.75 -18.65
CA ASN A 94 -9.60 -3.07 -18.11
C ASN A 94 -10.31 -3.95 -19.13
N SER A 95 -11.20 -3.36 -19.94
CA SER A 95 -11.87 -4.05 -21.04
C SER A 95 -10.86 -4.52 -22.10
N LEU A 96 -9.89 -3.66 -22.46
CA LEU A 96 -8.77 -4.00 -23.32
C LEU A 96 -7.91 -5.13 -22.73
N ALA A 97 -7.51 -5.02 -21.46
CA ALA A 97 -6.66 -5.99 -20.79
C ALA A 97 -7.28 -7.40 -20.70
N ILE A 98 -8.61 -7.51 -20.62
CA ILE A 98 -9.32 -8.81 -20.68
C ILE A 98 -9.25 -9.42 -22.08
N SER A 99 -9.19 -8.59 -23.12
CA SER A 99 -9.21 -9.01 -24.53
C SER A 99 -7.84 -9.42 -25.08
N MET A 100 -6.77 -9.45 -24.28
CA MET A 100 -5.39 -9.70 -24.75
C MET A 100 -5.13 -11.09 -25.35
N ASN A 101 -6.04 -12.04 -25.20
CA ASN A 101 -5.91 -13.38 -25.79
C ASN A 101 -6.37 -13.46 -27.26
N VAL A 102 -6.85 -12.36 -27.85
CA VAL A 102 -7.33 -12.34 -29.25
C VAL A 102 -6.16 -12.18 -30.24
N PRO A 103 -6.25 -12.80 -31.44
CA PRO A 103 -5.34 -12.47 -32.53
C PRO A 103 -5.51 -10.99 -32.86
N LYS A 104 -4.39 -10.23 -32.89
CA LYS A 104 -4.31 -8.75 -33.05
C LYS A 104 -4.38 -7.91 -31.77
N ALA A 105 -4.07 -8.48 -30.60
CA ALA A 105 -3.97 -7.72 -29.34
C ALA A 105 -3.00 -6.51 -29.43
N GLU A 106 -1.88 -6.63 -30.15
CA GLU A 106 -0.92 -5.55 -30.35
C GLU A 106 -1.50 -4.37 -31.15
N GLU A 107 -2.22 -4.65 -32.25
CA GLU A 107 -2.93 -3.62 -33.03
C GLU A 107 -3.97 -2.87 -32.17
N ALA A 108 -4.68 -3.60 -31.30
CA ALA A 108 -5.65 -3.02 -30.37
C ALA A 108 -4.97 -2.12 -29.32
N CYS A 109 -3.81 -2.54 -28.80
CA CYS A 109 -3.02 -1.72 -27.88
C CYS A 109 -2.53 -0.45 -28.57
N GLU A 110 -2.00 -0.54 -29.79
CA GLU A 110 -1.60 0.65 -30.56
C GLU A 110 -2.76 1.62 -30.82
N ALA A 111 -3.94 1.10 -31.15
CA ALA A 111 -5.13 1.92 -31.33
C ALA A 111 -5.52 2.64 -30.03
N PHE A 112 -5.44 1.93 -28.90
CA PHE A 112 -5.72 2.49 -27.58
C PHE A 112 -4.73 3.60 -27.19
N LEU A 113 -3.42 3.39 -27.40
CA LEU A 113 -2.39 4.39 -27.15
C LEU A 113 -2.63 5.68 -27.95
N ARG A 114 -3.00 5.55 -29.22
CA ARG A 114 -3.31 6.70 -30.10
C ARG A 114 -4.59 7.41 -29.68
N ALA A 115 -5.63 6.67 -29.27
CA ALA A 115 -6.91 7.24 -28.86
C ALA A 115 -6.78 8.08 -27.58
N TYR A 116 -5.98 7.62 -26.63
CA TYR A 116 -5.79 8.27 -25.32
C TYR A 116 -4.56 9.17 -25.24
N GLY A 117 -3.70 9.20 -26.27
CA GLY A 117 -2.46 10.00 -26.27
C GLY A 117 -1.47 9.56 -25.20
N LEU A 118 -1.29 8.25 -25.05
CA LEU A 118 -0.51 7.65 -23.96
C LEU A 118 1.01 7.78 -24.18
N SER A 119 1.73 8.21 -23.15
CA SER A 119 3.19 8.11 -23.12
C SER A 119 3.62 6.75 -22.59
N LEU A 120 4.60 6.13 -23.22
CA LEU A 120 5.12 4.83 -22.83
C LEU A 120 6.32 5.01 -21.90
N LEU A 121 6.32 4.32 -20.76
CA LEU A 121 7.35 4.44 -19.73
C LEU A 121 8.05 3.10 -19.46
N VAL A 122 9.33 3.18 -19.11
CA VAL A 122 10.14 2.06 -18.62
C VAL A 122 10.86 2.43 -17.33
N CYS A 123 11.02 1.48 -16.41
CA CYS A 123 11.86 1.64 -15.23
C CYS A 123 13.34 1.45 -15.62
N VAL A 124 14.16 2.50 -15.51
CA VAL A 124 15.55 2.52 -15.98
C VAL A 124 16.55 2.12 -14.89
N ASN A 125 16.17 2.17 -13.62
CA ASN A 125 17.09 1.89 -12.53
C ASN A 125 16.40 1.29 -11.29
N PRO A 126 16.02 0.00 -11.34
CA PRO A 126 15.48 -0.70 -10.17
C PRO A 126 16.55 -1.03 -9.11
N ALA A 127 17.84 -1.04 -9.49
CA ALA A 127 18.95 -1.51 -8.64
C ALA A 127 19.63 -0.41 -7.81
N ALA A 128 19.50 0.88 -8.16
CA ALA A 128 20.09 1.99 -7.40
C ALA A 128 19.55 2.12 -5.96
N GLN A 129 18.55 1.31 -5.58
CA GLN A 129 18.01 1.23 -4.23
C GLN A 129 18.83 0.31 -3.31
N GLU A 130 19.46 -0.75 -3.84
CA GLU A 130 20.28 -1.68 -3.05
C GLU A 130 21.67 -1.09 -2.71
N ASP A 131 22.28 -0.36 -3.65
CA ASP A 131 23.65 0.16 -3.48
C ASP A 131 23.72 1.54 -2.77
N ALA A 132 22.63 2.33 -2.74
CA ALA A 132 22.63 3.72 -2.25
C ALA A 132 21.71 3.96 -1.04
N GLY A 133 21.56 2.97 -0.15
CA GLY A 133 20.94 3.16 1.17
C GLY A 133 19.51 3.72 1.15
N GLY A 134 18.70 3.36 0.14
CA GLY A 134 17.28 3.70 0.07
C GLY A 134 16.94 5.18 -0.21
N ARG A 135 17.89 6.01 -0.68
CA ARG A 135 17.62 7.44 -0.93
C ARG A 135 17.01 7.79 -2.28
N ASN A 136 17.16 6.92 -3.29
CA ASN A 136 16.70 7.20 -4.65
C ASN A 136 15.61 6.19 -5.03
N GLY A 137 14.37 6.68 -5.22
CA GLY A 137 13.26 5.89 -5.73
C GLY A 137 13.46 5.46 -7.20
N PRO A 138 12.59 4.58 -7.73
CA PRO A 138 12.68 4.11 -9.11
C PRO A 138 12.64 5.29 -10.09
N LYS A 139 13.50 5.24 -11.11
CA LYS A 139 13.52 6.24 -12.19
C LYS A 139 12.77 5.70 -13.40
N PHE A 140 11.87 6.51 -13.93
CA PHE A 140 11.13 6.21 -15.15
C PHE A 140 11.59 7.11 -16.28
N SER A 141 11.63 6.55 -17.49
CA SER A 141 11.92 7.27 -18.73
C SER A 141 10.88 6.93 -19.77
N GLU A 142 10.61 7.88 -20.66
CA GLU A 142 9.81 7.65 -21.84
C GLU A 142 10.56 6.78 -22.85
N VAL A 143 9.80 5.95 -23.58
CA VAL A 143 10.28 5.09 -24.66
C VAL A 143 9.32 5.17 -25.84
N ASP A 144 9.79 4.94 -27.06
CA ASP A 144 8.94 5.01 -28.25
C ASP A 144 8.34 3.64 -28.64
N GLN A 145 8.79 2.56 -28.00
CA GLN A 145 8.47 1.19 -28.39
C GLN A 145 7.53 0.51 -27.38
N LEU A 146 6.37 0.10 -27.88
CA LEU A 146 5.36 -0.63 -27.12
C LEU A 146 5.87 -1.87 -26.38
N PRO A 147 6.63 -2.81 -27.00
CA PRO A 147 7.09 -4.01 -26.30
C PRO A 147 8.16 -3.73 -25.23
N THR A 148 8.84 -2.59 -25.30
CA THR A 148 9.87 -2.19 -24.32
C THR A 148 9.25 -1.44 -23.12
N SER A 149 8.04 -0.91 -23.27
CA SER A 149 7.32 -0.20 -22.21
C SER A 149 6.78 -1.14 -21.14
N THR A 150 6.99 -0.81 -19.86
CA THR A 150 6.38 -1.54 -18.74
C THR A 150 5.12 -0.85 -18.23
N LEU A 151 5.02 0.47 -18.41
CA LEU A 151 3.95 1.31 -17.90
C LEU A 151 3.46 2.25 -19.01
N TRP A 152 2.18 2.57 -19.01
CA TRP A 152 1.58 3.56 -19.89
C TRP A 152 1.03 4.72 -19.05
N ALA A 153 1.28 5.94 -19.51
CA ALA A 153 0.92 7.16 -18.82
C ALA A 153 -0.12 7.94 -19.62
N TRP A 154 -1.29 8.13 -19.03
CA TRP A 154 -2.35 8.95 -19.58
C TRP A 154 -2.32 10.37 -19.00
N PRO A 155 -2.17 11.43 -19.82
CA PRO A 155 -2.19 12.80 -19.32
C PRO A 155 -3.59 13.15 -18.82
N ILE A 156 -3.68 13.66 -17.58
CA ILE A 156 -4.94 14.09 -16.99
C ILE A 156 -5.29 15.48 -17.57
N PRO A 157 -6.39 15.64 -18.33
CA PRO A 157 -6.67 16.88 -19.06
C PRO A 157 -6.78 18.13 -18.17
N GLU A 158 -7.25 17.96 -16.94
CA GLU A 158 -7.52 19.06 -16.00
C GLU A 158 -6.28 19.46 -15.17
N GLN A 159 -5.23 18.64 -15.15
CA GLN A 159 -4.09 18.83 -14.27
C GLN A 159 -2.76 18.68 -15.03
N ALA A 160 -2.19 19.83 -15.40
CA ALA A 160 -0.93 19.87 -16.15
C ALA A 160 0.20 19.12 -15.43
N GLY A 161 0.89 18.26 -16.16
CA GLY A 161 1.98 17.44 -15.63
C GLY A 161 1.51 16.26 -14.76
N ALA A 162 0.21 16.05 -14.54
CA ALA A 162 -0.30 14.88 -13.84
C ALA A 162 -0.74 13.78 -14.82
N TYR A 163 -0.41 12.54 -14.47
CA TYR A 163 -0.65 11.38 -15.31
C TYR A 163 -1.24 10.22 -14.52
N ALA A 164 -2.23 9.54 -15.11
CA ALA A 164 -2.71 8.25 -14.62
C ALA A 164 -1.90 7.14 -15.27
N ILE A 165 -1.26 6.31 -14.44
CA ILE A 165 -0.38 5.23 -14.87
C ILE A 165 -1.08 3.89 -14.76
N VAL A 166 -0.97 3.10 -15.82
CA VAL A 166 -1.44 1.71 -15.91
C VAL A 166 -0.30 0.80 -16.39
N PRO A 167 -0.28 -0.49 -16.03
CA PRO A 167 0.72 -1.42 -16.55
C PRO A 167 0.50 -1.70 -18.04
N ASN A 168 1.54 -2.15 -18.74
CA ASN A 168 1.41 -2.67 -20.09
C ASN A 168 0.74 -4.07 -20.06
N PRO A 169 -0.48 -4.26 -20.64
CA PRO A 169 -1.22 -5.52 -20.60
C PRO A 169 -0.63 -6.60 -21.54
N LEU A 170 0.29 -6.25 -22.45
CA LEU A 170 0.95 -7.22 -23.34
C LEU A 170 2.01 -8.06 -22.62
N ILE A 171 2.55 -7.55 -21.51
CA ILE A 171 3.63 -8.20 -20.77
C ILE A 171 3.04 -8.95 -19.58
N PRO A 172 3.20 -10.29 -19.50
CA PRO A 172 2.76 -11.04 -18.33
C PRO A 172 3.42 -10.54 -17.04
N TYR A 173 2.64 -10.49 -15.96
CA TYR A 173 3.13 -10.08 -14.65
C TYR A 173 3.86 -11.24 -13.97
N GLY A 174 5.19 -11.22 -14.03
CA GLY A 174 6.07 -12.19 -13.37
C GLY A 174 7.06 -11.56 -12.40
N ALA A 175 7.94 -12.39 -11.83
CA ALA A 175 8.91 -11.95 -10.82
C ALA A 175 9.88 -10.87 -11.31
N ASN A 176 10.24 -10.90 -12.60
CA ASN A 176 11.10 -9.89 -13.21
C ASN A 176 10.36 -8.53 -13.26
N LEU A 177 9.13 -8.52 -13.77
CA LEU A 177 8.33 -7.30 -13.85
C LEU A 177 8.01 -6.73 -12.45
N HIS A 178 7.71 -7.61 -11.48
CA HIS A 178 7.47 -7.22 -10.09
C HIS A 178 8.69 -6.55 -9.44
N ASN A 179 9.87 -7.17 -9.56
CA ASN A 179 11.06 -6.74 -8.82
C ASN A 179 11.91 -5.69 -9.57
N LYS A 180 11.92 -5.73 -10.90
CA LYS A 180 12.79 -4.90 -11.76
C LYS A 180 12.01 -3.95 -12.66
N GLY A 181 10.74 -4.24 -12.93
CA GLY A 181 9.90 -3.41 -13.81
C GLY A 181 9.34 -2.14 -13.15
N GLY A 182 9.66 -1.87 -11.89
CA GLY A 182 9.11 -0.75 -11.12
C GLY A 182 7.68 -0.97 -10.61
N MET A 183 7.15 -2.20 -10.73
CA MET A 183 5.75 -2.48 -10.43
C MET A 183 5.45 -2.50 -8.93
N LYS A 184 6.34 -3.06 -8.09
CA LYS A 184 6.12 -3.14 -6.64
C LYS A 184 6.14 -1.77 -5.97
N GLU A 185 6.83 -0.80 -6.58
CA GLU A 185 6.87 0.60 -6.14
C GLU A 185 5.68 1.41 -6.67
N THR A 186 5.19 1.08 -7.87
CA THR A 186 4.12 1.81 -8.54
C THR A 186 2.73 1.36 -8.07
N PHE A 187 2.55 0.06 -7.81
CA PHE A 187 1.25 -0.52 -7.50
C PHE A 187 1.29 -1.45 -6.30
N ALA A 188 0.29 -1.30 -5.43
CA ALA A 188 -0.08 -2.37 -4.50
C ALA A 188 -0.76 -3.50 -5.28
N SER A 189 -0.25 -4.73 -5.13
CA SER A 189 -0.76 -5.92 -5.83
C SER A 189 -0.90 -7.11 -4.89
N ASN A 190 -1.70 -8.11 -5.30
CA ASN A 190 -1.79 -9.43 -4.67
C ASN A 190 -0.76 -10.42 -5.25
N TYR A 191 0.42 -9.94 -5.66
CA TYR A 191 1.45 -10.77 -6.25
C TYR A 191 2.04 -11.74 -5.23
N GLU A 192 2.15 -13.01 -5.61
CA GLU A 192 2.86 -14.03 -4.84
C GLU A 192 4.05 -14.58 -5.67
N GLN A 193 3.91 -15.76 -6.26
CA GLN A 193 4.91 -16.37 -7.13
C GLN A 193 4.25 -16.88 -8.41
N GLY A 194 5.01 -16.88 -9.51
CA GLY A 194 4.53 -17.30 -10.82
C GLY A 194 4.35 -16.16 -11.81
N GLU A 195 3.62 -16.44 -12.88
CA GLU A 195 3.28 -15.50 -13.95
C GLU A 195 1.76 -15.37 -14.09
N TYR A 196 1.29 -14.11 -14.10
CA TYR A 196 -0.13 -13.77 -14.26
C TYR A 196 -0.33 -13.08 -15.61
N ARG A 197 -1.28 -13.56 -16.40
CA ARG A 197 -1.57 -13.03 -17.74
C ARG A 197 -2.65 -11.96 -17.74
N SER A 198 -3.44 -11.86 -16.67
CA SER A 198 -4.53 -10.90 -16.57
C SER A 198 -4.28 -9.95 -15.40
N ILE A 199 -4.23 -8.65 -15.70
CA ILE A 199 -4.09 -7.58 -14.73
C ILE A 199 -5.36 -6.74 -14.78
N GLN A 200 -6.00 -6.56 -13.64
CA GLN A 200 -7.11 -5.63 -13.46
C GLN A 200 -6.64 -4.42 -12.64
N VAL A 201 -6.74 -3.23 -13.20
CA VAL A 201 -6.46 -1.98 -12.47
C VAL A 201 -7.70 -1.57 -11.70
N ARG A 202 -7.56 -1.41 -10.38
CA ARG A 202 -8.62 -0.91 -9.50
C ARG A 202 -8.47 0.58 -9.26
N LEU A 203 -7.24 1.03 -9.12
CA LEU A 203 -6.85 2.43 -9.00
C LEU A 203 -5.59 2.64 -9.84
N PRO A 204 -5.54 3.64 -10.74
CA PRO A 204 -4.29 4.00 -11.39
C PRO A 204 -3.29 4.51 -10.37
N ALA A 205 -2.00 4.40 -10.68
CA ALA A 205 -1.00 5.19 -9.97
C ALA A 205 -1.00 6.61 -10.54
N LEU A 206 -0.80 7.62 -9.69
CA LEU A 206 -0.74 9.00 -10.14
C LEU A 206 0.70 9.48 -10.12
N PHE A 207 1.19 9.87 -11.28
CA PHE A 207 2.53 10.41 -11.44
C PHE A 207 2.46 11.91 -11.74
N HIS A 208 3.50 12.63 -11.35
CA HIS A 208 3.75 13.98 -11.79
C HIS A 208 5.04 14.03 -12.61
N GLN A 209 5.01 14.72 -13.74
CA GLN A 209 6.17 14.96 -14.59
C GLN A 209 6.62 16.42 -14.43
N GLN A 210 7.86 16.60 -13.99
CA GLN A 210 8.51 17.90 -13.87
C GLN A 210 9.92 17.81 -14.47
N ASP A 211 10.25 18.67 -15.42
CA ASP A 211 11.58 18.73 -16.05
C ASP A 211 12.08 17.35 -16.57
N HIS A 212 11.19 16.59 -17.23
CA HIS A 212 11.43 15.20 -17.69
C HIS A 212 11.69 14.17 -16.58
N HIS A 213 11.51 14.53 -15.31
CA HIS A 213 11.53 13.62 -14.19
C HIS A 213 10.12 13.19 -13.80
N TRP A 214 9.94 11.87 -13.70
CA TRP A 214 8.70 11.24 -13.28
C TRP A 214 8.76 10.93 -11.79
N LYS A 215 7.78 11.44 -11.05
CA LYS A 215 7.63 11.20 -9.60
C LYS A 215 6.30 10.53 -9.32
N ILE A 216 6.33 9.51 -8.48
CA ILE A 216 5.12 8.86 -7.96
C ILE A 216 4.53 9.78 -6.89
N GLU A 217 3.33 10.31 -7.15
CA GLU A 217 2.57 11.08 -6.15
C GLU A 217 1.68 10.14 -5.33
N GLN A 218 1.01 9.20 -6.00
CA GLN A 218 0.17 8.20 -5.33
C GLN A 218 0.35 6.82 -6.00
N PRO A 219 0.65 5.77 -5.23
CA PRO A 219 0.70 4.42 -5.77
C PRO A 219 -0.72 3.94 -6.13
N GLY A 220 -0.81 3.15 -7.19
CA GLY A 220 -2.06 2.56 -7.65
C GLY A 220 -2.36 1.22 -6.99
N VAL A 221 -3.47 0.59 -7.40
CA VAL A 221 -3.88 -0.73 -6.92
C VAL A 221 -4.24 -1.60 -8.11
N ILE A 222 -3.58 -2.75 -8.22
CA ILE A 222 -3.85 -3.75 -9.25
C ILE A 222 -4.21 -5.10 -8.63
N ARG A 223 -5.00 -5.88 -9.35
CA ARG A 223 -5.34 -7.25 -9.02
C ARG A 223 -4.93 -8.18 -10.15
N LEU A 224 -4.08 -9.13 -9.82
CA LEU A 224 -3.61 -10.19 -10.71
C LEU A 224 -4.60 -11.35 -10.68
N LYS A 225 -4.88 -11.93 -11.85
CA LYS A 225 -5.79 -13.07 -12.04
C LYS A 225 -5.11 -14.19 -12.84
#